data_AF-A0A6V7UAL3-F1
#
_entry.id   AF-A0A6V7UAL3-F1
#
_cell.length_a   1.000
_cell.length_b   1.000
_cell.length_c   1.000
_cell.angle_alpha   90.00
_cell.angle_beta   90.00
_cell.angle_gamma   90.00
#
_symmetry.space_group_name_H-M   'P 1'
#
loop_
_entity.id
_entity.type
_entity.pdbx_description
1 polymer ?
#
loop_
_entity_poly.entity_id
_entity_poly.type
_entity_poly.pdbx_seq_one_letter_code
_entity_poly.pdbx_strand_id
1 'polypeptide(L)'
;MAVAPLTANFRRAEMVDFTKPFLSLEIWFCVLLSICGLTVGMYINQNLIKTIQNNVFIYFFSVANTTPNEWNLNFSCCTAHQPYPAAKYSSPSGTNIPTKVELSNNYSFWNTLWYVLSTMLKGGCDFGPRAVSTRLLGASWWMFTLVIVSAYTANLAAVLTVSRPHIPIRDIDDLANQSDISYGTINGGSTMQFFQESKIAAHAKMWARMKETKKVFVRNNREGVEKVLRERYAFLMESSSLEYEVQQNCNLTQIGGVLGSKGYGIALQKDSEWTDRISRQILLYQKRGVIEMKKTKWWRSKGASCHGVGSSVKQQRISLNLQNVSGLFVILSTGLFLSILIVGIELYVRKKERYQVNEQK
;
A
#
# COMPACT_ATOMS: atom_id res chain seq x y z
N MET A 1 -28.06 -16.96 44.49
CA MET A 1 -27.40 -15.82 43.81
C MET A 1 -26.36 -16.38 42.86
N ALA A 2 -26.31 -15.91 41.61
CA ALA A 2 -25.32 -16.31 40.62
C ALA A 2 -24.48 -15.09 40.21
N VAL A 3 -23.21 -15.10 40.59
CA VAL A 3 -22.22 -14.07 40.21
C VAL A 3 -21.38 -14.63 39.06
N ALA A 4 -21.73 -14.24 37.85
CA ALA A 4 -21.12 -14.75 36.62
C ALA A 4 -21.21 -13.67 35.51
N PRO A 5 -20.45 -13.80 34.40
CA PRO A 5 -20.64 -13.00 33.19
C PRO A 5 -21.97 -13.39 32.51
N LEU A 6 -23.09 -13.10 33.17
CA LEU A 6 -24.42 -13.46 32.73
C LEU A 6 -25.12 -12.24 32.15
N THR A 7 -25.33 -12.26 30.84
CA THR A 7 -26.02 -11.19 30.12
C THR A 7 -27.50 -11.17 30.50
N ALA A 8 -27.98 -10.03 30.99
CA ALA A 8 -29.39 -9.81 31.25
C ALA A 8 -30.13 -9.75 29.92
N ASN A 9 -31.14 -10.61 29.74
CA ASN A 9 -31.99 -10.65 28.56
C ASN A 9 -33.45 -10.83 28.98
N PHE A 10 -34.39 -10.41 28.12
CA PHE A 10 -35.83 -10.41 28.42
C PHE A 10 -36.34 -11.78 28.92
N ARG A 11 -36.07 -12.87 28.19
CA ARG A 11 -36.47 -14.23 28.58
C ARG A 11 -35.87 -14.71 29.90
N ARG A 12 -34.68 -14.23 30.27
CA ARG A 12 -34.06 -14.58 31.56
C ARG A 12 -34.67 -13.78 32.70
N ALA A 13 -34.99 -12.51 32.45
CA ALA A 13 -35.64 -11.63 33.43
C ALA A 13 -37.06 -12.11 33.81
N GLU A 14 -37.72 -12.90 32.97
CA GLU A 14 -38.99 -13.55 33.31
C GLU A 14 -38.84 -14.61 34.41
N MET A 15 -37.69 -15.28 34.49
CA MET A 15 -37.43 -16.41 35.39
C MET A 15 -36.64 -16.01 36.64
N VAL A 16 -35.74 -15.03 36.52
CA VAL A 16 -34.85 -14.59 37.59
C VAL A 16 -34.73 -13.08 37.59
N ASP A 17 -34.53 -12.50 38.78
CA ASP A 17 -34.30 -11.06 38.90
C ASP A 17 -32.82 -10.74 38.68
N PHE A 18 -32.57 -9.69 37.91
CA PHE A 18 -31.23 -9.17 37.70
C PHE A 18 -31.01 -7.89 38.50
N THR A 19 -29.82 -7.74 39.06
CA THR A 19 -29.37 -6.45 39.56
C THR A 19 -29.19 -5.46 38.41
N LYS A 20 -29.03 -4.17 38.74
CA LYS A 20 -28.47 -3.21 37.79
C LYS A 20 -27.14 -3.75 37.22
N PRO A 21 -26.89 -3.57 35.92
CA PRO A 21 -25.73 -4.17 35.27
C PRO A 21 -24.44 -3.58 35.84
N PHE A 22 -23.51 -4.44 36.26
CA PHE A 22 -22.22 -4.01 36.80
C PHE A 22 -21.19 -3.76 35.69
N LEU A 23 -21.39 -4.35 34.51
CA LEU A 23 -20.55 -4.14 33.34
C LEU A 23 -21.45 -3.97 32.12
N SER A 24 -21.34 -2.83 31.44
CA SER A 24 -22.00 -2.61 30.15
C SER A 24 -21.26 -3.40 29.07
N LEU A 25 -22.01 -4.17 28.30
CA LEU A 25 -21.52 -4.93 27.17
C LEU A 25 -22.08 -4.36 25.89
N GLU A 26 -21.26 -4.39 24.87
CA GLU A 26 -21.66 -4.07 23.52
C GLU A 26 -21.47 -5.37 22.71
N ILE A 27 -22.39 -5.71 21.81
CA ILE A 27 -22.18 -6.89 20.95
C ILE A 27 -21.25 -6.45 19.83
N TRP A 28 -20.09 -7.07 19.70
CA TRP A 28 -19.10 -6.70 18.68
C TRP A 28 -18.93 -7.78 17.62
N PHE A 29 -18.69 -7.27 16.43
CA PHE A 29 -18.26 -8.04 15.28
C PHE A 29 -16.73 -8.14 15.29
N CYS A 30 -16.17 -9.33 15.06
CA CYS A 30 -14.73 -9.48 14.85
C CYS A 30 -14.51 -10.22 13.54
N VAL A 31 -14.10 -9.51 12.48
CA VAL A 31 -13.54 -10.17 11.30
C VAL A 31 -12.05 -10.34 11.52
N LEU A 32 -11.52 -11.56 11.35
CA LEU A 32 -10.11 -11.66 10.99
C LEU A 32 -9.94 -11.47 9.49
N LEU A 33 -9.10 -10.53 9.12
CA LEU A 33 -8.68 -10.36 7.75
C LEU A 33 -7.16 -10.43 7.69
N SER A 34 -6.67 -11.41 6.95
CA SER A 34 -5.29 -11.47 6.49
C SER A 34 -5.07 -10.32 5.50
N ILE A 35 -4.14 -9.43 5.82
CA ILE A 35 -3.83 -8.24 5.03
C ILE A 35 -3.31 -8.69 3.67
N CYS A 36 -4.12 -8.51 2.63
CA CYS A 36 -3.76 -8.86 1.26
C CYS A 36 -2.87 -7.76 0.66
N GLY A 37 -1.90 -8.20 -0.14
CA GLY A 37 -0.73 -7.46 -0.63
C GLY A 37 -0.96 -6.03 -1.14
N LEU A 38 0.06 -5.22 -0.90
CA LEU A 38 0.26 -3.88 -1.42
C LEU A 38 0.13 -3.88 -2.96
N THR A 39 -0.99 -3.39 -3.49
CA THR A 39 -1.09 -3.05 -4.92
C THR A 39 -0.74 -1.57 -5.07
N VAL A 40 0.51 -1.31 -5.44
CA VAL A 40 0.99 0.04 -5.77
C VAL A 40 0.43 0.41 -7.14
N GLY A 41 -0.84 0.84 -7.17
CA GLY A 41 -1.46 1.44 -8.35
C GLY A 41 -1.10 2.92 -8.43
N MET A 42 -0.03 3.25 -9.16
CA MET A 42 0.31 4.65 -9.44
C MET A 42 -0.62 5.21 -10.54
N TYR A 43 -1.64 5.97 -10.15
CA TYR A 43 -2.41 6.81 -11.06
C TYR A 43 -1.65 8.11 -11.34
N ILE A 44 -0.58 8.02 -12.13
CA ILE A 44 -0.09 9.17 -12.89
C ILE A 44 -0.60 8.95 -14.30
N ASN A 45 -1.26 9.95 -14.89
CA ASN A 45 -1.91 9.85 -16.20
C ASN A 45 -0.86 9.46 -17.25
N GLN A 46 -0.75 8.15 -17.54
CA GLN A 46 0.31 7.57 -18.36
C GLN A 46 0.31 8.14 -19.78
N ASN A 47 -0.84 8.63 -20.22
CA ASN A 47 -1.01 9.25 -21.52
C ASN A 47 -0.29 10.60 -21.62
N LEU A 48 -0.19 11.37 -20.53
CA LEU A 48 0.47 12.68 -20.53
C LEU A 48 2.00 12.54 -20.63
N ILE A 49 2.59 11.61 -19.87
CA ILE A 49 4.04 11.34 -19.91
C ILE A 49 4.44 10.75 -21.25
N LYS A 50 3.69 9.77 -21.77
CA LYS A 50 3.96 9.18 -23.10
C LYS A 50 3.88 10.22 -24.23
N THR A 51 2.93 11.16 -24.15
CA THR A 51 2.77 12.22 -25.15
C THR A 51 3.90 13.26 -25.08
N ILE A 52 4.40 13.58 -23.88
CA ILE A 52 5.49 14.56 -23.72
C ILE A 52 6.85 13.95 -24.06
N GLN A 53 7.13 12.70 -23.65
CA GLN A 53 8.44 12.08 -23.90
C GLN A 53 8.70 11.78 -25.38
N ASN A 54 7.69 11.31 -26.12
CA ASN A 54 7.86 11.00 -27.55
C ASN A 54 8.09 12.25 -28.41
N ASN A 55 7.55 13.40 -28.00
CA ASN A 55 7.66 14.64 -28.78
C ASN A 55 8.95 15.41 -28.48
N VAL A 56 9.44 15.40 -27.23
CA VAL A 56 10.62 16.19 -26.83
C VAL A 56 11.89 15.75 -27.56
N PHE A 57 12.09 14.44 -27.72
CA PHE A 57 13.25 13.92 -28.45
C PHE A 57 13.28 14.42 -29.92
N ILE A 58 12.11 14.49 -30.57
CA ILE A 58 11.98 14.99 -31.94
C ILE A 58 12.34 16.49 -32.00
N TYR A 59 11.91 17.29 -31.02
CA TYR A 59 12.26 18.71 -30.95
C TYR A 59 13.76 18.95 -30.73
N PHE A 60 14.42 18.17 -29.86
CA PHE A 60 15.87 18.24 -29.72
C PHE A 60 16.60 17.86 -31.00
N PHE A 61 16.14 16.81 -31.69
CA PHE A 61 16.71 16.37 -32.96
C PHE A 61 16.53 17.41 -34.07
N SER A 62 15.35 18.02 -34.20
CA SER A 62 15.08 19.04 -35.21
C SER A 62 15.87 20.33 -34.95
N VAL A 63 15.95 20.78 -33.69
CA VAL A 63 16.68 22.00 -33.34
C VAL A 63 18.18 21.79 -33.51
N ALA A 64 18.73 20.65 -33.07
CA ALA A 64 20.16 20.36 -33.21
C ALA A 64 20.62 20.23 -34.67
N ASN A 65 19.75 19.73 -35.57
CA ASN A 65 20.07 19.64 -37.00
C ASN A 65 19.89 20.97 -37.76
N THR A 66 18.94 21.81 -37.35
CA THR A 66 18.68 23.09 -38.03
C THR A 66 19.63 24.21 -37.61
N THR A 67 20.23 24.13 -36.41
CA THR A 67 21.15 25.16 -35.93
C THR A 67 22.54 25.02 -36.54
N PRO A 68 23.05 26.00 -37.32
CA PRO A 68 24.36 25.93 -37.96
C PRO A 68 25.52 25.82 -36.95
N ASN A 69 25.33 26.39 -35.76
CA ASN A 69 26.34 26.47 -34.70
C ASN A 69 26.64 25.13 -34.00
N GLU A 70 25.88 24.07 -34.29
CA GLU A 70 26.14 22.71 -33.78
C GLU A 70 27.00 21.88 -34.75
N TRP A 71 27.12 22.30 -36.01
CA TRP A 71 27.92 21.62 -37.02
C TRP A 71 29.37 22.08 -36.94
N ASN A 72 30.29 21.20 -36.57
CA ASN A 72 31.73 21.52 -36.47
C ASN A 72 32.54 20.72 -37.49
N LEU A 73 33.71 21.23 -37.89
CA LEU A 73 34.72 20.40 -38.55
C LEU A 73 35.16 19.29 -37.58
N ASN A 74 35.23 18.06 -38.08
CA ASN A 74 35.74 16.92 -37.33
C ASN A 74 37.27 17.01 -37.17
N PHE A 75 37.76 17.94 -36.35
CA PHE A 75 39.16 17.98 -35.92
C PHE A 75 39.27 17.79 -34.41
N SER A 76 39.98 16.72 -34.07
CA SER A 76 40.38 16.38 -32.72
C SER A 76 41.01 17.57 -31.98
N CYS A 77 40.43 17.85 -30.80
CA CYS A 77 40.99 18.50 -29.60
C CYS A 77 41.61 19.92 -29.63
N CYS A 78 41.98 20.55 -30.74
CA CYS A 78 42.77 21.80 -30.65
C CYS A 78 42.19 23.10 -31.24
N THR A 79 40.98 23.10 -31.84
CA THR A 79 40.41 24.33 -32.44
C THR A 79 38.95 24.56 -32.02
N ALA A 80 38.69 24.60 -30.71
CA ALA A 80 37.33 24.77 -30.18
C ALA A 80 36.86 26.23 -30.02
N HIS A 81 37.49 27.22 -30.67
CA HIS A 81 37.18 28.63 -30.41
C HIS A 81 37.09 29.54 -31.64
N GLN A 82 36.54 29.07 -32.77
CA GLN A 82 36.03 29.99 -33.79
C GLN A 82 34.65 29.56 -34.33
N PRO A 83 33.61 30.40 -34.22
CA PRO A 83 32.39 30.24 -35.02
C PRO A 83 32.75 30.52 -36.49
N TYR A 84 32.22 29.73 -37.43
CA TYR A 84 32.53 29.85 -38.85
C TYR A 84 32.20 31.28 -39.36
N PRO A 85 33.22 32.06 -39.78
CA PRO A 85 33.66 32.05 -41.19
C PRO A 85 35.19 32.14 -41.30
N ALA A 86 35.90 31.07 -40.92
CA ALA A 86 37.36 31.02 -41.00
C ALA A 86 37.89 29.64 -41.37
N ALA A 87 37.39 29.06 -42.46
CA ALA A 87 38.23 28.23 -43.32
C ALA A 87 38.79 29.09 -44.46
N LYS A 88 39.42 30.23 -44.13
CA LYS A 88 40.34 30.88 -45.09
C LYS A 88 41.63 30.09 -45.06
N TYR A 89 41.75 29.09 -45.92
CA TYR A 89 43.04 28.53 -46.28
C TYR A 89 43.82 29.63 -47.03
N SER A 90 44.75 30.31 -46.35
CA SER A 90 45.91 30.86 -47.06
C SER A 90 46.83 29.68 -47.33
N SER A 91 46.94 29.25 -48.59
CA SER A 91 47.93 28.28 -49.03
C SER A 91 49.31 28.95 -49.07
N PRO A 92 50.33 28.46 -48.34
CA PRO A 92 51.68 28.50 -48.84
C PRO A 92 51.94 27.19 -49.60
N SER A 93 52.22 27.33 -50.89
CA SER A 93 52.70 26.28 -51.80
C SER A 93 51.78 25.08 -52.09
N GLY A 94 51.02 25.18 -53.19
CA GLY A 94 51.42 24.47 -54.41
C GLY A 94 51.02 23.00 -54.61
N THR A 95 50.13 22.40 -53.81
CA THR A 95 49.52 21.10 -54.17
C THR A 95 48.02 21.07 -53.87
N ASN A 96 47.23 21.06 -54.95
CA ASN A 96 45.77 20.94 -54.90
C ASN A 96 45.36 19.50 -54.58
N ILE A 97 45.27 19.15 -53.30
CA ILE A 97 44.50 17.99 -52.84
C ILE A 97 43.23 18.55 -52.20
N PRO A 98 42.03 18.39 -52.78
CA PRO A 98 40.80 18.82 -52.15
C PRO A 98 40.47 17.86 -51.00
N THR A 99 40.95 18.16 -49.80
CA THR A 99 40.46 17.50 -48.59
C THR A 99 39.04 18.00 -48.33
N LYS A 100 38.06 17.11 -48.52
CA LYS A 100 36.65 17.37 -48.23
C LYS A 100 36.52 17.67 -46.72
N VAL A 101 36.22 18.91 -46.39
CA VAL A 101 35.90 19.31 -45.03
C VAL A 101 34.54 18.71 -44.66
N GLU A 102 34.55 17.65 -43.86
CA GLU A 102 33.31 17.04 -43.38
C GLU A 102 32.90 17.66 -42.04
N LEU A 103 31.74 18.32 -42.04
CA LEU A 103 31.14 18.81 -40.80
C LEU A 103 30.50 17.62 -40.08
N SER A 104 30.89 17.37 -38.82
CA SER A 104 30.31 16.37 -37.95
C SER A 104 29.37 17.01 -36.94
N ASN A 105 28.16 16.46 -36.84
CA ASN A 105 27.20 16.74 -35.77
C ASN A 105 27.12 15.50 -34.87
N ASN A 106 27.36 15.67 -33.57
CA ASN A 106 27.32 14.58 -32.60
C ASN A 106 25.88 14.16 -32.25
N TYR A 107 24.88 14.99 -32.57
CA TYR A 107 23.45 14.71 -32.37
C TYR A 107 22.88 13.80 -33.48
N SER A 108 23.27 12.52 -33.48
CA SER A 108 22.54 11.46 -34.21
C SER A 108 21.19 11.17 -33.53
N PHE A 109 20.26 10.52 -34.23
CA PHE A 109 18.97 10.09 -33.68
C PHE A 109 19.16 9.30 -32.37
N TRP A 110 20.02 8.28 -32.38
CA TRP A 110 20.28 7.47 -31.18
C TRP A 110 21.01 8.24 -30.07
N ASN A 111 21.93 9.14 -30.44
CA ASN A 111 22.65 9.97 -29.48
C ASN A 111 21.73 11.00 -28.82
N THR A 112 20.79 11.57 -29.57
CA THR A 112 19.81 12.54 -29.04
C THR A 112 18.84 11.83 -28.10
N LEU A 113 18.52 10.55 -28.36
CA LEU A 113 17.62 9.74 -27.53
C LEU A 113 18.33 9.42 -26.21
N TRP A 114 19.58 9.02 -26.31
CA TRP A 114 20.47 8.80 -25.17
C TRP A 114 20.64 10.06 -24.31
N TYR A 115 20.82 11.23 -24.93
CA TYR A 115 20.93 12.51 -24.22
C TYR A 115 19.65 12.85 -23.43
N VAL A 116 18.47 12.75 -24.06
CA VAL A 116 17.18 13.02 -23.41
C VAL A 116 16.92 12.03 -22.27
N LEU A 117 17.23 10.75 -22.46
CA LEU A 117 17.07 9.71 -21.43
C LEU A 117 18.04 9.89 -20.27
N SER A 118 19.30 10.24 -20.55
CA SER A 118 20.33 10.45 -19.52
C SER A 118 20.01 11.67 -18.65
N THR A 119 19.67 12.79 -19.29
CA THR A 119 19.28 14.02 -18.56
C THR A 119 18.01 13.82 -17.73
N MET A 120 17.08 12.97 -18.18
CA MET A 120 15.89 12.59 -17.41
C MET A 120 16.27 11.85 -16.10
N LEU A 121 17.20 10.91 -16.20
CA LEU A 121 17.69 10.09 -15.09
C LEU A 121 18.71 10.80 -14.20
N LYS A 122 18.90 12.12 -14.37
CA LYS A 122 19.96 12.94 -13.74
C LYS A 122 21.38 12.45 -14.05
N GLY A 123 21.55 11.65 -15.10
CA GLY A 123 22.85 11.26 -15.64
C GLY A 123 23.43 12.37 -16.52
N GLY A 124 24.76 12.55 -16.45
CA GLY A 124 25.49 13.37 -17.39
C GLY A 124 25.64 12.67 -18.75
N CYS A 125 25.95 13.44 -19.79
CA CYS A 125 26.33 12.92 -21.10
C CYS A 125 27.67 13.56 -21.50
N ASP A 126 28.51 12.81 -22.22
CA ASP A 126 29.85 13.28 -22.62
C ASP A 126 29.81 14.41 -23.67
N PHE A 127 28.69 14.56 -24.38
CA PHE A 127 28.45 15.67 -25.29
C PHE A 127 27.31 16.56 -24.76
N GLY A 128 27.54 17.87 -24.79
CA GLY A 128 26.60 18.89 -24.33
C GLY A 128 26.27 19.92 -25.40
N PRO A 129 25.12 20.60 -25.28
CA PRO A 129 24.65 21.58 -26.27
C PRO A 129 25.60 22.78 -26.35
N ARG A 130 26.01 23.13 -27.57
CA ARG A 130 26.96 24.24 -27.81
C ARG A 130 26.23 25.53 -28.21
N ALA A 131 25.19 25.43 -29.04
CA ALA A 131 24.40 26.57 -29.47
C ALA A 131 23.54 27.14 -28.34
N VAL A 132 23.27 28.45 -28.40
CA VAL A 132 22.44 29.13 -27.39
C VAL A 132 21.00 28.59 -27.40
N SER A 133 20.47 28.26 -28.57
CA SER A 133 19.13 27.69 -28.75
C SER A 133 18.99 26.29 -28.12
N THR A 134 19.97 25.41 -28.34
CA THR A 134 20.00 24.05 -27.77
C THR A 134 20.24 24.09 -26.26
N ARG A 135 21.01 25.06 -25.75
CA ARG A 135 21.17 25.31 -24.31
C ARG A 135 19.88 25.77 -23.64
N LEU A 136 19.12 26.67 -24.27
CA LEU A 136 17.84 27.12 -23.73
C LEU A 136 16.83 25.95 -23.68
N LEU A 137 16.78 25.15 -24.75
CA LEU A 137 15.95 23.94 -24.79
C LEU A 137 16.38 22.94 -23.70
N GLY A 138 17.69 22.69 -23.57
CA GLY A 138 18.29 21.86 -22.51
C GLY A 138 17.94 22.35 -21.11
N ALA A 139 18.05 23.65 -20.84
CA ALA A 139 17.71 24.25 -19.55
C ALA A 139 16.21 24.11 -19.22
N SER A 140 15.34 24.34 -20.20
CA SER A 140 13.89 24.16 -20.02
C SER A 140 13.51 22.70 -19.74
N TRP A 141 14.12 21.76 -20.46
CA TRP A 141 13.95 20.32 -20.26
C TRP A 141 14.45 19.86 -18.90
N TRP A 142 15.60 20.39 -18.47
CA TRP A 142 16.18 20.06 -17.18
C TRP A 142 15.30 20.53 -16.02
N MET A 143 14.76 21.75 -16.08
CA MET A 143 13.81 22.26 -15.07
C MET A 143 12.53 21.41 -15.02
N PHE A 144 11.97 21.06 -16.18
CA PHE A 144 10.80 20.21 -16.28
C PHE A 144 11.04 18.82 -15.65
N THR A 145 12.16 18.19 -15.98
CA THR A 145 12.55 16.89 -15.43
C THR A 145 12.71 16.96 -13.91
N LEU A 146 13.36 18.00 -13.39
CA LEU A 146 13.56 18.19 -11.96
C LEU A 146 12.21 18.20 -11.22
N VAL A 147 11.24 18.96 -11.71
CA VAL A 147 9.89 19.05 -11.14
C VAL A 147 9.19 17.69 -11.16
N ILE A 148 9.24 16.96 -12.28
CA ILE A 148 8.59 15.64 -12.39
C ILE A 148 9.23 14.62 -11.45
N VAL A 149 10.56 14.51 -11.44
CA VAL A 149 11.26 13.55 -10.57
C VAL A 149 10.99 13.89 -9.11
N SER A 150 10.99 15.19 -8.74
CA SER A 150 10.65 15.62 -7.39
C SER A 150 9.22 15.22 -7.00
N ALA A 151 8.22 15.50 -7.84
CA ALA A 151 6.83 15.13 -7.59
C ALA A 151 6.65 13.60 -7.48
N TYR A 152 7.34 12.83 -8.32
CA TYR A 152 7.35 11.37 -8.26
C TYR A 152 7.95 10.89 -6.93
N THR A 153 9.10 11.42 -6.52
CA THR A 153 9.73 11.06 -5.24
C THR A 153 8.87 11.44 -4.03
N ALA A 154 8.18 12.58 -4.09
CA ALA A 154 7.28 13.02 -3.02
C ALA A 154 6.03 12.13 -2.92
N ASN A 155 5.42 11.76 -4.04
CA ASN A 155 4.27 10.85 -4.05
C ASN A 155 4.66 9.45 -3.60
N LEU A 156 5.80 8.94 -4.06
CA LEU A 156 6.35 7.66 -3.60
C LEU A 156 6.59 7.67 -2.08
N ALA A 157 7.18 8.74 -1.53
CA ALA A 157 7.38 8.90 -0.09
C ALA A 157 6.04 8.96 0.68
N ALA A 158 5.04 9.66 0.15
CA ALA A 158 3.70 9.71 0.73
C ALA A 158 3.03 8.33 0.79
N VAL A 159 3.14 7.55 -0.29
CA VAL A 159 2.61 6.18 -0.34
C VAL A 159 3.35 5.25 0.63
N LEU A 160 4.69 5.35 0.69
CA LEU A 160 5.50 4.54 1.61
C LEU A 160 5.24 4.86 3.09
N THR A 161 4.88 6.11 3.40
CA THR A 161 4.54 6.52 4.76
C THR A 161 3.13 6.14 5.18
N VAL A 162 2.20 5.99 4.23
CA VAL A 162 0.78 5.69 4.48
C VAL A 162 0.39 4.38 3.79
N SER A 163 0.90 3.26 4.30
CA SER A 163 0.29 1.95 4.00
C SER A 163 -0.92 1.77 4.90
N ARG A 164 -2.12 2.01 4.35
CA ARG A 164 -3.35 1.61 5.04
C ARG A 164 -3.60 0.15 4.67
N PRO A 165 -3.64 -0.80 5.63
CA PRO A 165 -4.16 -2.11 5.33
C PRO A 165 -5.56 -1.94 4.74
N HIS A 166 -5.80 -2.48 3.55
CA HIS A 166 -7.13 -2.47 2.97
C HIS A 166 -7.97 -3.47 3.77
N ILE A 167 -8.73 -2.96 4.74
CA ILE A 167 -9.71 -3.75 5.48
C ILE A 167 -11.00 -3.67 4.65
N PRO A 168 -11.39 -4.76 3.94
CA PRO A 168 -12.55 -4.74 3.05
C PRO A 168 -13.89 -4.54 3.78
N ILE A 169 -13.92 -4.66 5.11
CA ILE A 169 -15.12 -4.52 5.93
C ILE A 169 -14.94 -3.35 6.87
N ARG A 170 -15.81 -2.34 6.74
CA ARG A 170 -15.86 -1.20 7.66
C ARG A 170 -17.04 -1.31 8.61
N ASP A 171 -18.17 -1.78 8.10
CA ASP A 171 -19.41 -1.91 8.85
C ASP A 171 -20.03 -3.32 8.75
N ILE A 172 -21.01 -3.57 9.60
CA ILE A 172 -21.75 -4.83 9.68
C ILE A 172 -22.64 -5.01 8.45
N ASP A 173 -23.09 -3.93 7.85
CA ASP A 173 -23.81 -3.96 6.56
C ASP A 173 -22.92 -4.48 5.42
N ASP A 174 -21.64 -4.06 5.38
CA ASP A 174 -20.68 -4.56 4.39
C ASP A 174 -20.51 -6.08 4.54
N LEU A 175 -20.39 -6.54 5.79
CA LEU A 175 -20.27 -7.96 6.10
C LEU A 175 -21.55 -8.74 5.77
N ALA A 176 -22.73 -8.19 6.04
CA ALA A 176 -24.00 -8.83 5.72
C ALA A 176 -24.20 -8.97 4.21
N ASN A 177 -23.63 -8.06 3.41
CA ASN A 177 -23.74 -8.05 1.96
C ASN A 177 -22.69 -8.91 1.25
N GLN A 178 -21.47 -9.01 1.78
CA GLN A 178 -20.43 -9.87 1.23
C GLN A 178 -20.67 -11.37 1.52
N SER A 179 -20.06 -12.23 0.69
CA SER A 179 -20.16 -13.70 0.80
C SER A 179 -18.83 -14.43 1.05
N ASP A 180 -17.70 -13.73 0.97
CA ASP A 180 -16.36 -14.31 1.01
C ASP A 180 -15.92 -14.71 2.42
N ILE A 181 -16.43 -14.01 3.44
CA ILE A 181 -16.09 -14.18 4.85
C ILE A 181 -17.29 -14.77 5.55
N SER A 182 -17.10 -15.98 6.09
CA SER A 182 -18.10 -16.66 6.90
C SER A 182 -18.17 -16.01 8.28
N TYR A 183 -19.35 -15.98 8.90
CA TYR A 183 -19.52 -15.40 10.24
C TYR A 183 -20.46 -16.21 11.11
N GLY A 184 -20.25 -16.14 12.43
CA GLY A 184 -21.04 -16.91 13.39
C GLY A 184 -20.82 -16.52 14.85
N THR A 185 -21.65 -17.09 15.72
CA THR A 185 -21.68 -16.84 17.17
C THR A 185 -21.47 -18.14 17.95
N ILE A 186 -21.42 -18.04 19.28
CA ILE A 186 -21.58 -19.22 20.15
C ILE A 186 -22.98 -19.82 19.99
N ASN A 187 -23.06 -21.15 19.93
CA ASN A 187 -24.31 -21.89 19.91
C ASN A 187 -25.05 -21.76 21.27
N GLY A 188 -26.32 -21.36 21.24
CA GLY A 188 -27.12 -21.12 22.46
C GLY A 188 -26.72 -19.85 23.25
N GLY A 189 -25.86 -19.00 22.69
CA GLY A 189 -25.43 -17.75 23.32
C GLY A 189 -26.48 -16.63 23.25
N SER A 190 -26.32 -15.62 24.12
CA SER A 190 -27.14 -14.39 24.14
C SER A 190 -27.10 -13.64 22.80
N THR A 191 -25.97 -13.70 22.09
CA THR A 191 -25.75 -13.10 20.78
C THR A 191 -26.51 -13.84 19.67
N MET A 192 -26.57 -15.18 19.72
CA MET A 192 -27.36 -15.97 18.79
C MET A 192 -28.85 -15.62 18.89
N GLN A 193 -29.36 -15.56 20.12
CA GLN A 193 -30.75 -15.16 20.37
C GLN A 193 -31.03 -13.72 19.93
N PHE A 194 -30.05 -12.81 20.06
CA PHE A 194 -30.18 -11.45 19.56
C PHE A 194 -30.42 -11.39 18.05
N PHE A 195 -29.64 -12.13 17.26
CA PHE A 195 -29.83 -12.19 15.81
C PHE A 195 -31.13 -12.89 15.41
N GLN A 196 -31.62 -13.83 16.22
CA GLN A 196 -32.93 -14.47 16.01
C GLN A 196 -34.12 -13.50 16.22
N GLU A 197 -34.03 -12.63 17.22
CA GLU A 197 -35.12 -11.74 17.62
C GLU A 197 -35.04 -10.34 16.96
N SER A 198 -33.91 -10.02 16.32
CA SER A 198 -33.69 -8.71 15.71
C SER A 198 -34.57 -8.48 14.49
N LYS A 199 -35.19 -7.30 14.41
CA LYS A 199 -36.02 -6.85 13.27
C LYS A 199 -35.25 -6.00 12.25
N ILE A 200 -33.97 -5.73 12.50
CA ILE A 200 -33.12 -4.93 11.61
C ILE A 200 -32.77 -5.78 10.38
N ALA A 201 -32.94 -5.23 9.17
CA ALA A 201 -32.78 -5.96 7.92
C ALA A 201 -31.40 -6.64 7.79
N ALA A 202 -30.32 -5.93 8.15
CA ALA A 202 -28.96 -6.48 8.14
C ALA A 202 -28.80 -7.68 9.08
N HIS A 203 -29.31 -7.57 10.31
CA HIS A 203 -29.24 -8.64 11.31
C HIS A 203 -30.07 -9.86 10.91
N ALA A 204 -31.27 -9.63 10.36
CA ALA A 204 -32.14 -10.68 9.86
C ALA A 204 -31.49 -11.43 8.69
N LYS A 205 -30.84 -10.71 7.76
CA LYS A 205 -30.07 -11.29 6.65
C LYS A 205 -28.89 -12.11 7.17
N MET A 206 -28.14 -11.58 8.14
CA MET A 206 -27.06 -12.32 8.79
C MET A 206 -27.56 -13.57 9.49
N TRP A 207 -28.69 -13.50 10.20
CA TRP A 207 -29.30 -14.65 10.86
C TRP A 207 -29.72 -15.73 9.85
N ALA A 208 -30.35 -15.35 8.74
CA ALA A 208 -30.72 -16.29 7.68
C ALA A 208 -29.49 -17.05 7.16
N ARG A 209 -28.39 -16.33 6.89
CA ARG A 209 -27.13 -16.94 6.44
C ARG A 209 -26.48 -17.85 7.49
N MET A 210 -26.47 -17.43 8.75
CA MET A 210 -25.97 -18.25 9.85
C MET A 210 -26.81 -19.52 10.04
N LYS A 211 -28.13 -19.44 9.83
CA LYS A 211 -29.05 -20.57 9.95
C LYS A 211 -28.84 -21.61 8.84
N GLU A 212 -28.53 -21.18 7.62
CA GLU A 212 -28.21 -22.08 6.50
C GLU A 212 -26.94 -22.90 6.78
N THR A 213 -25.91 -22.28 7.36
CA THR A 213 -24.61 -22.93 7.58
C THR A 213 -24.40 -23.29 9.06
N LYS A 214 -24.93 -24.42 9.54
CA LYS A 214 -24.78 -24.84 10.95
C LYS A 214 -23.33 -24.94 11.44
N LYS A 215 -22.35 -25.15 10.54
CA LYS A 215 -20.90 -25.21 10.87
C LYS A 215 -20.33 -23.86 11.31
N VAL A 216 -21.03 -22.74 11.13
CA VAL A 216 -20.52 -21.43 11.57
C VAL A 216 -20.52 -21.29 13.09
N PHE A 217 -21.47 -21.91 13.80
CA PHE A 217 -21.57 -21.81 15.25
C PHE A 217 -20.45 -22.58 15.97
N VAL A 218 -19.95 -22.00 17.05
CA VAL A 218 -18.90 -22.59 17.91
C VAL A 218 -19.44 -22.89 19.29
N ARG A 219 -18.77 -23.75 20.07
CA ARG A 219 -19.21 -24.09 21.43
C ARG A 219 -18.72 -23.10 22.46
N ASN A 220 -17.48 -22.63 22.32
CA ASN A 220 -16.81 -21.77 23.30
C ASN A 220 -16.11 -20.58 22.64
N ASN A 221 -15.85 -19.52 23.42
CA ASN A 221 -15.09 -18.34 22.95
C ASN A 221 -13.70 -18.70 22.42
N ARG A 222 -12.97 -19.61 23.10
CA ARG A 222 -11.63 -20.03 22.68
C ARG A 222 -11.63 -20.69 21.30
N GLU A 223 -12.60 -21.55 21.05
CA GLU A 223 -12.78 -22.21 19.74
C GLU A 223 -13.12 -21.18 18.65
N GLY A 224 -13.96 -20.19 18.98
CA GLY A 224 -14.24 -19.05 18.11
C GLY A 224 -12.98 -18.28 17.71
N VAL A 225 -12.14 -17.92 18.69
CA VAL A 225 -10.88 -17.20 18.46
C VAL A 225 -9.90 -18.03 17.62
N GLU A 226 -9.77 -19.32 17.90
CA GLU A 226 -8.88 -20.20 17.14
C GLU A 226 -9.33 -20.38 15.69
N LYS A 227 -10.65 -20.50 15.46
CA LYS A 227 -11.22 -20.61 14.11
C LYS A 227 -11.00 -19.35 13.28
N VAL A 228 -11.15 -18.19 13.91
CA VAL A 228 -10.85 -16.87 13.35
C VAL A 228 -9.39 -16.79 12.89
N LEU A 229 -8.44 -17.35 13.67
CA LEU A 229 -7.01 -17.37 13.33
C LEU A 229 -6.65 -18.33 12.18
N ARG A 230 -7.45 -19.38 11.95
CA ARG A 230 -7.17 -20.42 10.94
C ARG A 230 -7.86 -20.18 9.60
N GLU A 231 -9.06 -19.61 9.60
CA GLU A 231 -9.92 -19.49 8.42
C GLU A 231 -10.33 -18.03 8.17
N ARG A 232 -10.84 -17.71 6.97
CA ARG A 232 -11.51 -16.41 6.70
C ARG A 232 -12.89 -16.38 7.35
N TYR A 233 -12.87 -16.32 8.68
CA TYR A 233 -14.05 -16.41 9.52
C TYR A 233 -14.10 -15.21 10.47
N ALA A 234 -15.30 -14.73 10.70
CA ALA A 234 -15.58 -13.65 11.62
C ALA A 234 -16.44 -14.11 12.79
N PHE A 235 -15.93 -13.90 13.99
CA PHE A 235 -16.58 -14.33 15.22
C PHE A 235 -17.25 -13.17 15.93
N LEU A 236 -18.55 -13.32 16.16
CA LEU A 236 -19.38 -12.40 16.90
C LEU A 236 -19.31 -12.72 18.39
N MET A 237 -18.76 -11.81 19.19
CA MET A 237 -18.66 -11.97 20.65
C MET A 237 -19.02 -10.69 21.41
N GLU A 238 -19.15 -10.79 22.73
CA GLU A 238 -19.42 -9.64 23.60
C GLU A 238 -18.18 -8.77 23.80
N SER A 239 -18.38 -7.46 24.00
CA SER A 239 -17.32 -6.44 24.06
C SER A 239 -16.20 -6.72 25.02
N SER A 240 -16.56 -7.09 26.24
CA SER A 240 -15.60 -7.33 27.31
C SER A 240 -14.72 -8.52 26.99
N SER A 241 -15.29 -9.58 26.40
CA SER A 241 -14.53 -10.74 25.95
C SER A 241 -13.65 -10.39 24.75
N LEU A 242 -14.17 -9.59 23.81
CA LEU A 242 -13.40 -9.18 22.63
C LEU A 242 -12.20 -8.32 23.01
N GLU A 243 -12.42 -7.30 23.84
CA GLU A 243 -11.39 -6.41 24.35
C GLU A 243 -10.29 -7.20 25.09
N TYR A 244 -10.69 -8.25 25.82
CA TYR A 244 -9.73 -9.15 26.45
C TYR A 244 -8.89 -9.92 25.43
N GLU A 245 -9.53 -10.58 24.46
CA GLU A 245 -8.84 -11.43 23.47
C GLU A 245 -7.92 -10.61 22.55
N VAL A 246 -8.34 -9.42 22.12
CA VAL A 246 -7.52 -8.50 21.31
C VAL A 246 -6.31 -7.97 22.09
N GLN A 247 -6.46 -7.74 23.39
CA GLN A 247 -5.33 -7.35 24.23
C GLN A 247 -4.31 -8.49 24.38
N GLN A 248 -4.76 -9.74 24.45
CA GLN A 248 -3.89 -10.92 24.59
C GLN A 248 -3.24 -11.32 23.26
N ASN A 249 -3.94 -11.19 22.13
CA ASN A 249 -3.50 -11.63 20.81
C ASN A 249 -3.48 -10.47 19.81
N CYS A 250 -2.28 -9.97 19.48
CA CYS A 250 -2.13 -8.80 18.59
C CYS A 250 -2.46 -9.08 17.11
N ASN A 251 -2.69 -10.35 16.77
CA ASN A 251 -3.14 -10.74 15.43
C ASN A 251 -4.66 -10.53 15.25
N LEU A 252 -5.39 -10.28 16.34
CA LEU A 252 -6.81 -10.00 16.30
C LEU A 252 -7.06 -8.50 16.12
N THR A 253 -8.05 -8.15 15.29
CA THR A 253 -8.48 -6.75 15.10
C THR A 253 -9.98 -6.64 15.32
N GLN A 254 -10.37 -5.60 16.04
CA GLN A 254 -11.77 -5.24 16.28
C GLN A 254 -12.26 -4.36 15.13
N ILE A 255 -13.39 -4.73 14.51
CA ILE A 255 -13.95 -4.04 13.33
C ILE A 255 -15.45 -3.85 13.53
N GLY A 256 -15.97 -2.67 13.20
CA GLY A 256 -17.39 -2.32 13.32
C GLY A 256 -17.70 -1.49 14.56
N GLY A 257 -18.99 -1.21 14.78
CA GLY A 257 -19.51 -0.41 15.89
C GLY A 257 -20.41 -1.22 16.84
N VAL A 258 -21.08 -0.50 17.74
CA VAL A 258 -21.95 -1.08 18.77
C VAL A 258 -23.29 -1.50 18.15
N LEU A 259 -23.57 -2.80 18.13
CA LEU A 259 -24.84 -3.35 17.63
C LEU A 259 -26.03 -3.18 18.58
N GLY A 260 -25.73 -2.92 19.85
CA GLY A 260 -26.72 -2.79 20.91
C GLY A 260 -26.06 -2.78 22.28
N SER A 261 -26.70 -2.11 23.23
CA SER A 261 -26.27 -2.04 24.62
C SER A 261 -26.86 -3.21 25.41
N LYS A 262 -26.01 -4.10 25.91
CA LYS A 262 -26.35 -5.13 26.89
C LYS A 262 -25.54 -4.90 28.17
N GLY A 263 -25.72 -5.74 29.17
CA GLY A 263 -24.89 -5.68 30.37
C GLY A 263 -24.90 -6.98 31.15
N TYR A 264 -23.79 -7.25 31.85
CA TYR A 264 -23.74 -8.30 32.84
C TYR A 264 -24.42 -7.84 34.13
N GLY A 265 -25.35 -8.64 34.62
CA GLY A 265 -26.03 -8.45 35.90
C GLY A 265 -25.85 -9.68 36.79
N ILE A 266 -25.95 -9.49 38.10
CA ILE A 266 -25.98 -10.60 39.05
C ILE A 266 -27.41 -11.12 39.07
N ALA A 267 -27.59 -12.43 38.89
CA ALA A 267 -28.91 -13.06 38.94
C ALA A 267 -29.24 -13.50 40.37
N LEU A 268 -30.44 -13.16 40.81
CA LEU A 268 -31.04 -13.57 42.07
C LEU A 268 -32.32 -14.36 41.80
N GLN A 269 -32.80 -15.05 42.83
CA GLN A 269 -34.14 -15.63 42.78
C GLN A 269 -35.16 -14.51 42.55
N LYS A 270 -36.21 -14.82 41.79
CA LYS A 270 -37.31 -13.89 41.52
C LYS A 270 -37.93 -13.38 42.82
N ASP A 271 -38.26 -12.09 42.85
CA ASP A 271 -38.83 -11.38 44.00
C ASP A 271 -37.93 -11.37 45.25
N SER A 272 -36.60 -11.41 45.05
CA SER A 272 -35.64 -11.34 46.15
C SER A 272 -35.46 -9.92 46.69
N GLU A 273 -35.61 -9.74 48.00
CA GLU A 273 -35.37 -8.46 48.70
C GLU A 273 -33.91 -7.94 48.54
N TRP A 274 -32.98 -8.83 48.18
CA TRP A 274 -31.57 -8.48 48.02
C TRP A 274 -31.27 -7.78 46.71
N THR A 275 -32.14 -7.88 45.71
CA THR A 275 -31.90 -7.36 44.36
C THR A 275 -31.68 -5.85 44.37
N ASP A 276 -32.52 -5.09 45.10
CA ASP A 276 -32.38 -3.63 45.20
C ASP A 276 -31.16 -3.23 46.04
N ARG A 277 -30.94 -3.90 47.19
CA ARG A 277 -29.81 -3.63 48.08
C ARG A 277 -28.47 -3.80 47.34
N ILE A 278 -28.31 -4.88 46.59
CA ILE A 278 -27.10 -5.15 45.80
C ILE A 278 -26.99 -4.17 44.63
N SER A 279 -28.08 -3.87 43.95
CA SER A 279 -28.09 -2.90 42.86
C SER A 279 -27.59 -1.52 43.31
N ARG A 280 -28.02 -1.04 44.48
CA ARG A 280 -27.51 0.22 45.06
C ARG A 280 -26.01 0.17 45.32
N GLN A 281 -25.50 -0.95 45.85
CA GLN A 281 -24.07 -1.11 46.06
C GLN A 281 -23.29 -1.13 44.75
N ILE A 282 -23.78 -1.84 43.71
CA ILE A 282 -23.14 -1.84 42.38
C ILE A 282 -23.04 -0.41 41.83
N LEU A 283 -24.12 0.36 41.91
CA LEU A 283 -24.14 1.76 41.47
C LEU A 283 -23.14 2.63 42.25
N LEU A 284 -22.99 2.42 43.56
CA LEU A 284 -21.97 3.11 44.37
C LEU A 284 -20.54 2.73 43.93
N TYR A 285 -20.28 1.45 43.65
CA TYR A 285 -18.98 0.98 43.16
C TYR A 285 -18.67 1.53 41.76
N GLN A 286 -19.68 1.66 40.91
CA GLN A 286 -19.56 2.27 39.59
C GLN A 286 -19.27 3.78 39.70
N LYS A 287 -20.02 4.50 40.54
CA LYS A 287 -19.81 5.94 40.79
C LYS A 287 -18.41 6.23 41.37
N ARG A 288 -17.89 5.35 42.22
CA ARG A 288 -16.54 5.45 42.79
C ARG A 288 -15.43 5.01 41.81
N GLY A 289 -15.77 4.51 40.61
CA GLY A 289 -14.78 4.02 39.64
C GLY A 289 -14.09 2.71 40.03
N VAL A 290 -14.56 2.02 41.08
CA VAL A 290 -13.94 0.78 41.57
C VAL A 290 -14.06 -0.34 40.54
N ILE A 291 -15.20 -0.41 39.84
CA ILE A 291 -15.43 -1.42 38.79
C ILE A 291 -14.43 -1.23 37.64
N GLU A 292 -14.22 0.00 37.19
CA GLU A 292 -13.28 0.30 36.10
C GLU A 292 -11.83 0.02 36.50
N MET A 293 -11.46 0.34 37.74
CA MET A 293 -10.16 0.00 38.30
C MET A 293 -9.94 -1.53 38.33
N LYS A 294 -10.96 -2.29 38.74
CA LYS A 294 -10.90 -3.76 38.72
C LYS A 294 -10.85 -4.30 37.29
N LYS A 295 -11.65 -3.77 36.35
CA LYS A 295 -11.62 -4.15 34.93
C LYS A 295 -10.22 -3.97 34.36
N THR A 296 -9.65 -2.77 34.52
CA THR A 296 -8.29 -2.47 34.04
C THR A 296 -7.25 -3.41 34.64
N LYS A 297 -7.35 -3.70 35.95
CA LYS A 297 -6.45 -4.65 36.62
C LYS A 297 -6.54 -6.06 36.01
N TRP A 298 -7.75 -6.59 35.85
CA TRP A 298 -7.93 -7.97 35.38
C TRP A 298 -7.65 -8.17 33.88
N TRP A 299 -7.93 -7.15 33.05
CA TRP A 299 -7.65 -7.21 31.62
C TRP A 299 -6.15 -7.05 31.30
N ARG A 300 -5.41 -6.22 32.04
CA ARG A 300 -3.98 -5.98 31.80
C ARG A 300 -3.02 -6.97 32.49
N SER A 301 -3.47 -7.70 33.52
CA SER A 301 -2.57 -8.46 34.41
C SER A 301 -1.89 -9.68 33.77
N LYS A 302 -2.26 -10.12 32.56
CA LYS A 302 -1.62 -11.26 31.88
C LYS A 302 -0.73 -10.80 30.73
N GLY A 303 0.52 -10.46 31.07
CA GLY A 303 1.78 -10.69 30.32
C GLY A 303 1.97 -10.20 28.88
N ALA A 304 0.95 -10.27 28.02
CA ALA A 304 1.02 -9.81 26.64
C ALA A 304 0.21 -8.52 26.52
N SER A 305 0.79 -7.38 26.88
CA SER A 305 0.20 -6.11 26.43
C SER A 305 0.62 -5.92 24.98
N CYS A 306 -0.28 -6.12 24.04
CA CYS A 306 -0.09 -5.56 22.70
C CYS A 306 0.16 -4.05 22.87
N HIS A 307 1.38 -3.59 22.59
CA HIS A 307 1.77 -2.21 22.80
C HIS A 307 1.02 -1.30 21.80
N GLY A 308 -0.19 -0.89 22.17
CA GLY A 308 -0.96 0.21 21.55
C GLY A 308 -2.11 -0.22 20.65
N VAL A 309 -3.18 -0.72 21.27
CA VAL A 309 -4.52 -0.77 20.69
C VAL A 309 -5.32 0.42 21.22
N GLY A 310 -4.98 1.60 20.72
CA GLY A 310 -5.98 2.66 20.57
C GLY A 310 -6.55 2.52 19.16
N SER A 311 -7.85 2.73 18.97
CA SER A 311 -8.63 2.54 17.73
C SER A 311 -8.16 3.32 16.49
N SER A 312 -6.95 3.85 16.50
CA SER A 312 -6.22 4.35 15.34
C SER A 312 -5.25 3.27 14.90
N VAL A 313 -5.44 2.72 13.69
CA VAL A 313 -4.43 1.97 12.94
C VAL A 313 -3.08 2.65 13.16
N LYS A 314 -2.21 2.05 13.99
CA LYS A 314 -0.88 2.61 14.22
C LYS A 314 -0.18 2.63 12.88
N GLN A 315 0.24 3.82 12.48
CA GLN A 315 1.13 4.03 11.35
C GLN A 315 2.43 3.29 11.63
N GLN A 316 2.46 2.01 11.28
CA GLN A 316 3.68 1.22 11.36
C GLN A 316 4.66 1.87 10.40
N ARG A 317 5.81 2.31 10.94
CA ARG A 317 6.96 2.65 10.12
C ARG A 317 7.38 1.35 9.44
N ILE A 318 6.96 1.18 8.19
CA ILE A 318 7.33 0.02 7.38
C ILE A 318 8.82 0.14 7.09
N SER A 319 9.60 -0.83 7.56
CA SER A 319 10.93 -1.05 7.02
C SER A 319 10.77 -1.52 5.57
N LEU A 320 11.54 -0.94 4.64
CA LEU A 320 11.56 -1.42 3.27
C LEU A 320 12.05 -2.87 3.27
N ASN A 321 11.12 -3.80 3.06
CA ASN A 321 11.44 -5.21 2.93
C ASN A 321 11.90 -5.51 1.50
N LEU A 322 12.75 -6.52 1.32
CA LEU A 322 13.29 -6.93 0.01
C LEU A 322 12.19 -7.23 -1.01
N GLN A 323 11.03 -7.71 -0.54
CA GLN A 323 9.85 -7.94 -1.38
C GLN A 323 9.34 -6.66 -2.06
N ASN A 324 9.37 -5.52 -1.37
CA ASN A 324 8.89 -4.23 -1.91
C ASN A 324 9.85 -3.66 -2.98
N VAL A 325 11.12 -4.07 -2.96
CA VAL A 325 12.19 -3.59 -3.84
C VAL A 325 12.53 -4.64 -4.92
N SER A 326 11.93 -5.84 -4.85
CA SER A 326 12.22 -6.98 -5.74
C SER A 326 12.10 -6.65 -7.23
N GLY A 327 11.13 -5.81 -7.62
CA GLY A 327 10.96 -5.38 -9.01
C GLY A 327 12.17 -4.64 -9.60
N LEU A 328 12.92 -3.89 -8.78
CA LEU A 328 14.15 -3.20 -9.23
C LEU A 328 15.25 -4.20 -9.61
N PHE A 329 15.37 -5.30 -8.86
CA PHE A 329 16.35 -6.35 -9.17
C PHE A 329 15.99 -7.08 -10.47
N VAL A 330 14.71 -7.34 -10.72
CA VAL A 330 14.25 -7.97 -11.97
C VAL A 330 14.60 -7.09 -13.18
N ILE A 331 14.32 -5.79 -13.11
CA ILE A 331 14.64 -4.84 -14.20
C ILE A 331 16.16 -4.82 -14.45
N LEU A 332 16.98 -4.74 -13.40
CA LEU A 332 18.44 -4.76 -13.52
C LEU A 332 18.93 -6.05 -14.19
N SER A 333 18.45 -7.22 -13.74
CA SER A 333 18.84 -8.51 -14.32
C SER A 333 18.46 -8.62 -15.80
N THR A 334 17.26 -8.16 -16.18
CA THR A 334 16.85 -8.16 -17.60
C THR A 334 17.69 -7.22 -18.46
N GLY A 335 18.07 -6.04 -17.95
CA GLY A 335 18.94 -5.10 -18.66
C GLY A 335 20.35 -5.66 -18.91
N LEU A 336 20.94 -6.30 -17.89
CA LEU A 336 22.24 -6.97 -18.02
C LEU A 336 22.19 -8.10 -19.05
N PHE A 337 21.15 -8.93 -19.01
CA PHE A 337 20.96 -10.02 -19.96
C PHE A 337 20.83 -9.52 -21.40
N LEU A 338 19.99 -8.49 -21.64
CA LEU A 338 19.84 -7.87 -22.96
C LEU A 338 21.16 -7.27 -23.46
N SER A 339 21.94 -6.63 -22.59
CA SER A 339 23.25 -6.08 -22.95
C SER A 339 24.21 -7.18 -23.43
N ILE A 340 24.25 -8.32 -22.75
CA ILE A 340 25.10 -9.46 -23.13
C ILE A 340 24.65 -10.06 -24.47
N LEU A 341 23.34 -10.19 -24.69
CA LEU A 341 22.79 -10.65 -25.96
C LEU A 341 23.16 -9.75 -27.13
N ILE A 342 23.05 -8.43 -26.96
CA ILE A 342 23.40 -7.45 -28.01
C ILE A 342 24.88 -7.55 -28.37
N VAL A 343 25.77 -7.63 -27.37
CA VAL A 343 27.21 -7.84 -27.60
C VAL A 343 27.47 -9.15 -28.36
N GLY A 344 26.77 -10.23 -28.01
CA GLY A 344 26.86 -11.51 -28.73
C GLY A 344 26.46 -11.38 -30.21
N ILE A 345 25.39 -10.64 -30.49
CA ILE A 345 24.92 -10.38 -31.86
C ILE A 345 25.93 -9.52 -32.63
N GLU A 346 26.47 -8.46 -32.02
CA GLU A 346 27.47 -7.60 -32.66
C GLU A 346 28.74 -8.38 -33.04
N LEU A 347 29.22 -9.25 -32.14
CA LEU A 347 30.37 -10.10 -32.42
C LEU A 347 30.08 -11.11 -33.53
N TYR A 348 28.87 -11.67 -33.58
CA TYR A 348 28.45 -12.58 -34.65
C TYR A 348 28.39 -11.89 -36.01
N VAL A 349 27.79 -10.70 -36.08
CA VAL A 349 27.71 -9.89 -37.32
C VAL A 349 29.11 -9.50 -37.79
N ARG A 350 29.96 -8.98 -36.90
CA ARG A 350 31.35 -8.63 -37.23
C ARG A 350 32.18 -9.83 -37.68
N LYS A 351 31.92 -11.02 -37.12
CA LYS A 351 32.57 -12.26 -37.56
C LYS A 351 32.11 -12.62 -38.98
N LYS A 352 30.81 -12.59 -39.25
CA LYS A 352 30.24 -12.87 -40.59
C LYS A 352 30.78 -11.92 -41.66
N GLU A 353 30.84 -10.63 -41.36
CA GLU A 353 31.41 -9.62 -42.28
C GLU A 353 32.89 -9.90 -42.59
N ARG A 354 33.69 -10.29 -41.58
CA ARG A 354 35.10 -10.67 -41.81
C ARG A 354 35.27 -11.92 -42.65
N TYR A 355 34.39 -12.92 -42.51
CA TYR A 355 34.41 -14.11 -43.38
C TYR A 355 34.15 -13.74 -44.85
N GLN A 356 33.16 -12.87 -45.11
CA GLN A 356 32.84 -12.44 -46.48
C GLN A 356 33.94 -11.61 -47.12
N VAL A 357 34.62 -10.75 -46.36
CA VAL A 357 35.78 -9.97 -46.87
C VAL A 357 36.98 -10.88 -47.17
N ASN A 358 37.17 -11.97 -46.42
CA ASN A 358 38.26 -12.92 -46.65
C ASN A 358 37.99 -13.88 -47.82
N GLU A 359 36.74 -14.11 -48.23
CA GLU A 359 36.41 -14.89 -49.44
C GLU A 359 36.55 -14.08 -50.74
N GLN A 360 36.56 -12.75 -50.67
CA GLN A 360 36.73 -11.86 -51.83
C GLN A 360 38.19 -11.46 -52.12
N LYS A 361 39.14 -11.92 -51.30
CA LYS A 361 40.58 -11.69 -51.43
C LYS A 361 41.27 -12.99 -51.82
#